data_AF-A0A9E2Y2L9-F1
#
_entry.id   AF-A0A9E2Y2L9-F1
#
_cell.length_a   1.000
_cell.length_b   1.000
_cell.length_c   1.000
_cell.angle_alpha   90.00
_cell.angle_beta   90.00
_cell.angle_gamma   90.00
#
_symmetry.space_group_name_H-M   'P 1'
#
loop_
_entity.id
_entity.type
_entity.pdbx_description
1 polymer ?
#
loop_
_entity_poly.entity_id
_entity_poly.type
_entity_poly.pdbx_seq_one_letter_code
_entity_poly.pdbx_strand_id
1 'polypeptide(L)'
;MCDGQINVDRETLRVAPSLGLAVTWRREVRAGIERIWENVFDWEHLPVLHEMYFDTVELIEIGNWGWRVALTKKPGTPDRRMVLELEANRENARYRVQTLSGDGAGTEIWTLLTPAGPRRTAVEVRYYLPERHPQRLAALAHKYRASCARLWDEDEAMMMRREEMTARAARRSPGSGAAVSLGPLAELRGRLPLLVEFDGEPFRIVECADGKLLAHATICPHWLGPLDEVVPQNGILRCPWHGYRFDMRTGESADGRGYRLAPAPRVAVDPITGEATLVPCGRPILGNSTVNRPSSGRKAQI
;
A
#
# COMPACT_ATOMS: atom_id res chain seq x y z
N MET A 1 0.16 -25.49 -19.16
CA MET A 1 1.54 -25.47 -18.65
C MET A 1 2.41 -24.87 -19.74
N CYS A 2 2.57 -23.55 -19.73
CA CYS A 2 3.58 -22.89 -20.55
C CYS A 2 4.64 -22.41 -19.56
N ASP A 3 5.77 -23.12 -19.51
CA ASP A 3 6.99 -22.61 -18.88
C ASP A 3 7.48 -21.42 -19.74
N GLY A 4 6.88 -20.26 -19.51
CA GLY A 4 7.33 -18.98 -20.05
C GLY A 4 8.62 -18.57 -19.35
N GLN A 5 9.71 -19.28 -19.62
CA GLN A 5 11.04 -18.84 -19.20
C GLN A 5 11.33 -17.50 -19.85
N ILE A 6 11.52 -16.47 -19.02
CA ILE A 6 11.98 -15.16 -19.49
C ILE A 6 13.42 -15.33 -19.95
N ASN A 7 13.62 -15.47 -21.26
CA ASN A 7 14.92 -15.71 -21.90
C ASN A 7 15.71 -14.40 -22.03
N VAL A 8 15.94 -13.73 -20.90
CA VAL A 8 16.85 -12.58 -20.81
C VAL A 8 18.05 -13.08 -20.03
N ASP A 9 19.21 -13.14 -20.68
CA ASP A 9 20.45 -13.60 -20.04
C ASP A 9 21.10 -12.51 -19.19
N ARG A 10 22.16 -12.89 -18.48
CA ARG A 10 22.93 -11.98 -17.61
C ARG A 10 23.59 -10.84 -18.39
N GLU A 11 24.06 -11.11 -19.60
CA GLU A 11 24.78 -10.15 -20.45
C GLU A 11 23.83 -9.05 -20.92
N THR A 12 22.60 -9.41 -21.29
CA THR A 12 21.52 -8.50 -21.67
C THR A 12 21.13 -7.58 -20.52
N LEU A 13 21.16 -8.09 -19.28
CA LEU A 13 20.95 -7.29 -18.07
C LEU A 13 22.17 -6.43 -17.70
N ARG A 14 23.33 -6.64 -18.34
CA ARG A 14 24.60 -5.94 -18.02
C ARG A 14 25.00 -6.03 -16.55
N VAL A 15 24.71 -7.16 -15.91
CA VAL A 15 25.07 -7.39 -14.49
C VAL A 15 26.58 -7.44 -14.35
N ALA A 16 27.13 -6.64 -13.44
CA ALA A 16 28.57 -6.56 -13.20
C ALA A 16 29.19 -7.95 -12.95
N PRO A 17 30.31 -8.34 -13.59
CA PRO A 17 30.90 -9.68 -13.47
C PRO A 17 31.28 -10.10 -12.03
N SER A 18 31.46 -9.12 -11.15
CA SER A 18 31.75 -9.31 -9.73
C SER A 18 30.59 -9.91 -8.93
N LEU A 19 29.34 -9.83 -9.44
CA LEU A 19 28.15 -10.28 -8.69
C LEU A 19 27.80 -11.75 -8.96
N GLY A 20 27.44 -12.52 -7.93
CA GLY A 20 26.94 -13.88 -8.05
C GLY A 20 25.41 -13.94 -7.98
N LEU A 21 24.77 -14.75 -8.84
CA LEU A 21 23.33 -15.00 -8.76
C LEU A 21 23.04 -15.89 -7.54
N ALA A 22 22.33 -15.36 -6.55
CA ALA A 22 21.95 -16.07 -5.34
C ALA A 22 20.54 -16.69 -5.42
N VAL A 23 19.59 -15.96 -6.00
CA VAL A 23 18.18 -16.38 -6.04
C VAL A 23 17.58 -16.04 -7.39
N THR A 24 16.86 -17.00 -7.95
CA THR A 24 15.79 -16.75 -8.93
C THR A 24 14.46 -17.16 -8.30
N TRP A 25 13.54 -16.21 -8.19
CA TRP A 25 12.18 -16.38 -7.69
C TRP A 25 11.20 -16.05 -8.80
N ARG A 26 10.16 -16.87 -8.98
CA ARG A 26 9.16 -16.69 -10.05
C ARG A 26 7.77 -16.91 -9.51
N ARG A 27 6.82 -16.09 -9.94
CA ARG A 27 5.39 -16.24 -9.62
C ARG A 27 4.52 -15.48 -10.63
N GLU A 28 3.31 -15.95 -10.87
CA GLU A 28 2.26 -15.10 -11.46
C GLU A 28 1.54 -14.32 -10.35
N VAL A 29 1.47 -13.00 -10.49
CA VAL A 29 0.76 -12.13 -9.54
C VAL A 29 -0.57 -11.67 -10.12
N ARG A 30 -1.56 -11.44 -9.25
CA ARG A 30 -2.92 -10.97 -9.59
C ARG A 30 -2.98 -9.45 -9.75
N ALA A 31 -2.03 -8.89 -10.47
CA ALA A 31 -1.97 -7.49 -10.85
C ALA A 31 -1.55 -7.35 -12.32
N GLY A 32 -2.18 -6.41 -13.04
CA GLY A 32 -1.75 -6.03 -14.39
C GLY A 32 -0.44 -5.25 -14.34
N ILE A 33 0.31 -5.24 -15.44
CA ILE A 33 1.63 -4.60 -15.49
C ILE A 33 1.60 -3.11 -15.12
N GLU A 34 0.57 -2.38 -15.53
CA GLU A 34 0.39 -0.96 -15.15
C GLU A 34 0.27 -0.77 -13.64
N ARG A 35 -0.47 -1.66 -12.96
CA ARG A 35 -0.60 -1.62 -11.50
C ARG A 35 0.74 -1.91 -10.81
N ILE A 36 1.53 -2.83 -11.37
CA ILE A 36 2.89 -3.12 -10.89
C ILE A 36 3.78 -1.88 -11.05
N TRP A 37 3.73 -1.19 -12.20
CA TRP A 37 4.52 0.03 -12.38
C TRP A 37 4.15 1.14 -11.40
N GLU A 38 2.86 1.35 -11.13
CA GLU A 38 2.46 2.29 -10.07
C GLU A 38 3.04 1.88 -8.72
N ASN A 39 2.95 0.60 -8.34
CA ASN A 39 3.47 0.08 -7.08
C ASN A 39 4.99 0.24 -6.96
N VAL A 40 5.71 -0.05 -8.04
CA VAL A 40 7.17 0.02 -8.12
C VAL A 40 7.68 1.45 -7.93
N PHE A 41 6.93 2.46 -8.38
CA PHE A 41 7.28 3.87 -8.19
C PHE A 41 6.82 4.44 -6.83
N ASP A 42 6.04 3.69 -6.05
CA ASP A 42 5.58 4.06 -4.72
C ASP A 42 6.62 3.73 -3.65
N TRP A 43 7.75 4.42 -3.63
CA TRP A 43 8.78 4.19 -2.60
C TRP A 43 8.31 4.49 -1.16
N GLU A 44 7.21 5.23 -0.96
CA GLU A 44 6.76 5.68 0.36
C GLU A 44 6.23 4.53 1.23
N HIS A 45 5.74 3.42 0.65
CA HIS A 45 5.18 2.31 1.44
C HIS A 45 6.25 1.49 2.16
N LEU A 46 7.51 1.52 1.70
CA LEU A 46 8.59 0.64 2.15
C LEU A 46 8.68 0.49 3.68
N PRO A 47 8.74 1.55 4.51
CA PRO A 47 8.90 1.40 5.96
C PRO A 47 7.65 0.96 6.71
N VAL A 48 6.46 1.09 6.13
CA VAL A 48 5.20 0.79 6.82
C VAL A 48 4.63 -0.54 6.35
N LEU A 49 4.54 -0.75 5.03
CA LEU A 49 4.10 -2.03 4.47
C LEU A 49 5.12 -3.15 4.74
N HIS A 50 6.41 -2.84 4.57
CA HIS A 50 7.49 -3.80 4.78
C HIS A 50 8.27 -3.52 6.08
N GLU A 51 7.52 -3.25 7.16
CA GLU A 51 8.08 -2.88 8.46
C GLU A 51 9.01 -3.94 9.07
N MET A 52 8.98 -5.19 8.57
CA MET A 52 9.95 -6.21 8.96
C MET A 52 11.39 -5.87 8.54
N TYR A 53 11.55 -5.12 7.45
CA TYR A 53 12.85 -4.83 6.83
C TYR A 53 13.28 -3.38 7.01
N PHE A 54 12.32 -2.45 6.98
CA PHE A 54 12.58 -1.02 6.94
C PHE A 54 11.85 -0.27 8.08
N ASP A 55 12.39 0.88 8.46
CA ASP A 55 11.89 1.70 9.58
C ASP A 55 11.54 3.12 9.16
N THR A 56 12.41 3.75 8.36
CA THR A 56 12.15 5.08 7.76
C THR A 56 12.59 5.10 6.31
N VAL A 57 12.02 6.03 5.53
CA VAL A 57 12.40 6.31 4.14
C VAL A 57 12.47 7.82 3.90
N GLU A 58 13.44 8.26 3.11
CA GLU A 58 13.61 9.63 2.65
C GLU A 58 13.90 9.63 1.16
N LEU A 59 13.15 10.41 0.39
CA LEU A 59 13.38 10.56 -1.04
C LEU A 59 14.62 11.44 -1.30
N ILE A 60 15.59 10.91 -2.04
CA ILE A 60 16.76 11.65 -2.51
C ILE A 60 16.46 12.24 -3.89
N GLU A 61 15.98 11.42 -4.82
CA GLU A 61 15.74 11.82 -6.21
C GLU A 61 14.64 10.96 -6.84
N ILE A 62 13.87 11.54 -7.78
CA ILE A 62 12.87 10.82 -8.58
C ILE A 62 12.78 11.41 -9.98
N GLY A 63 12.57 10.54 -10.97
CA GLY A 63 12.29 10.93 -12.36
C GLY A 63 11.69 9.76 -13.15
N ASN A 64 11.53 9.92 -14.46
CA ASN A 64 10.99 8.86 -15.33
C ASN A 64 11.86 7.60 -15.32
N TRP A 65 13.15 7.78 -15.00
CA TRP A 65 14.14 6.71 -14.88
C TRP A 65 13.89 5.83 -13.65
N GLY A 66 13.18 6.32 -12.63
CA GLY A 66 13.01 5.63 -11.35
C GLY A 66 13.22 6.58 -10.15
N TRP A 67 13.80 6.07 -9.07
CA TRP A 67 13.99 6.83 -7.84
C TRP A 67 15.24 6.41 -7.07
N ARG A 68 15.70 7.29 -6.20
CA ARG A 68 16.73 7.01 -5.19
C ARG A 68 16.20 7.42 -3.82
N VAL A 69 16.31 6.54 -2.85
CA VAL A 69 15.86 6.78 -1.46
C VAL A 69 16.91 6.38 -0.45
N ALA A 70 16.96 7.09 0.68
CA ALA A 70 17.64 6.63 1.88
C ALA A 70 16.64 5.88 2.75
N LEU A 71 17.01 4.69 3.22
CA LEU A 71 16.22 3.88 4.15
C LEU A 71 16.96 3.68 5.45
N THR A 72 16.22 3.44 6.52
CA THR A 72 16.78 2.84 7.73
C THR A 72 16.20 1.47 8.03
N LYS A 73 17.01 0.60 8.62
CA LYS A 73 16.58 -0.69 9.18
C LYS A 73 16.10 -0.51 10.62
N LYS A 74 15.35 -1.51 11.10
CA LYS A 74 14.85 -1.55 12.49
C LYS A 74 16.00 -1.43 13.51
N PRO A 75 15.74 -0.81 14.68
CA PRO A 75 16.72 -0.70 15.75
C PRO A 75 17.38 -2.05 16.10
N GLY A 76 18.68 -2.03 16.40
CA GLY A 76 19.46 -3.24 16.70
C GLY A 76 20.15 -3.90 15.50
N THR A 77 19.95 -3.38 14.29
CA THR A 77 20.68 -3.84 13.09
C THR A 77 22.03 -3.12 12.92
N PRO A 78 23.13 -3.84 12.58
CA PRO A 78 24.38 -3.22 12.16
C PRO A 78 24.16 -2.40 10.88
N ASP A 79 24.80 -1.24 10.79
CA ASP A 79 24.69 -0.31 9.67
C ASP A 79 23.24 -0.01 9.28
N ARG A 80 22.60 0.81 10.13
CA ARG A 80 21.17 1.08 10.03
C ARG A 80 20.77 1.82 8.77
N ARG A 81 21.67 2.58 8.13
CA ARG A 81 21.33 3.44 7.00
C ARG A 81 21.78 2.79 5.70
N MET A 82 20.92 2.84 4.69
CA MET A 82 21.26 2.40 3.34
C MET A 82 20.66 3.32 2.29
N VAL A 83 21.22 3.29 1.10
CA VAL A 83 20.67 4.01 -0.06
C VAL A 83 20.32 2.98 -1.13
N LEU A 84 19.04 2.99 -1.55
CA LEU A 84 18.56 2.19 -2.66
C LEU A 84 18.28 3.07 -3.87
N GLU A 85 18.54 2.53 -5.04
CA GLU A 85 18.20 3.13 -6.32
C GLU A 85 17.39 2.14 -7.14
N LEU A 86 16.27 2.59 -7.68
CA LEU A 86 15.47 1.87 -8.63
C LEU A 86 15.63 2.50 -10.01
N GLU A 87 15.94 1.69 -11.01
CA GLU A 87 15.97 2.09 -12.41
C GLU A 87 14.96 1.26 -13.21
N ALA A 88 13.99 1.94 -13.80
CA ALA A 88 12.94 1.35 -14.60
C ALA A 88 13.28 1.36 -16.09
N ASN A 89 13.01 0.24 -16.76
CA ASN A 89 13.00 0.12 -18.21
C ASN A 89 11.62 -0.43 -18.62
N ARG A 90 10.64 0.48 -18.72
CA ARG A 90 9.25 0.14 -19.06
C ARG A 90 9.13 -0.50 -20.44
N GLU A 91 9.91 -0.03 -21.42
CA GLU A 91 9.95 -0.57 -22.79
C GLU A 91 10.27 -2.07 -22.81
N ASN A 92 11.19 -2.51 -21.96
CA ASN A 92 11.60 -3.91 -21.85
C ASN A 92 10.95 -4.64 -20.67
N ALA A 93 9.88 -4.08 -20.09
CA ALA A 93 9.13 -4.64 -18.98
C ALA A 93 10.01 -5.12 -17.81
N ARG A 94 11.04 -4.36 -17.43
CA ARG A 94 11.98 -4.74 -16.37
C ARG A 94 12.51 -3.56 -15.58
N TYR A 95 12.94 -3.81 -14.35
CA TYR A 95 13.61 -2.80 -13.54
C TYR A 95 14.71 -3.43 -12.67
N ARG A 96 15.64 -2.59 -12.23
CA ARG A 96 16.73 -2.93 -11.33
C ARG A 96 16.59 -2.14 -10.04
N VAL A 97 16.74 -2.79 -8.90
CA VAL A 97 16.98 -2.14 -7.62
C VAL A 97 18.40 -2.43 -7.17
N GLN A 98 19.20 -1.39 -6.94
CA GLN A 98 20.57 -1.51 -6.48
C GLN A 98 20.72 -0.94 -5.06
N THR A 99 21.46 -1.64 -4.21
CA THR A 99 21.92 -1.08 -2.93
C THR A 99 23.22 -0.31 -3.16
N LEU A 100 23.16 1.02 -3.15
CA LEU A 100 24.30 1.90 -3.42
C LEU A 100 25.25 2.02 -2.23
N SER A 101 24.71 2.04 -1.01
CA SER A 101 25.49 2.11 0.24
C SER A 101 24.73 1.48 1.40
N GLY A 102 25.44 1.20 2.49
CA GLY A 102 24.93 0.50 3.66
C GLY A 102 25.13 -1.01 3.61
N ASP A 103 24.55 -1.73 4.57
CA ASP A 103 24.59 -3.19 4.59
C ASP A 103 23.92 -3.80 3.34
N GLY A 104 24.69 -4.59 2.58
CA GLY A 104 24.29 -5.14 1.28
C GLY A 104 24.72 -4.31 0.07
N ALA A 105 25.51 -3.24 0.24
CA ALA A 105 26.05 -2.42 -0.85
C ALA A 105 26.63 -3.27 -2.00
N GLY A 106 26.28 -2.93 -3.23
CA GLY A 106 26.62 -3.68 -4.44
C GLY A 106 25.61 -4.76 -4.82
N THR A 107 24.61 -5.06 -3.98
CA THR A 107 23.51 -5.97 -4.36
C THR A 107 22.67 -5.36 -5.46
N GLU A 108 22.35 -6.17 -6.48
CA GLU A 108 21.38 -5.86 -7.53
C GLU A 108 20.21 -6.84 -7.50
N ILE A 109 18.99 -6.31 -7.54
CA ILE A 109 17.75 -7.07 -7.64
C ILE A 109 17.12 -6.72 -8.98
N TRP A 110 17.05 -7.69 -9.88
CA TRP A 110 16.44 -7.53 -11.18
C TRP A 110 15.05 -8.14 -11.18
N THR A 111 14.05 -7.34 -11.54
CA THR A 111 12.68 -7.81 -11.73
C THR A 111 12.33 -7.75 -13.22
N LEU A 112 11.87 -8.87 -13.76
CA LEU A 112 11.43 -9.02 -15.13
C LEU A 112 9.92 -9.34 -15.12
N LEU A 113 9.17 -8.61 -15.93
CA LEU A 113 7.71 -8.67 -15.98
C LEU A 113 7.28 -9.20 -17.35
N THR A 114 6.32 -10.11 -17.37
CA THR A 114 5.69 -10.59 -18.60
C THR A 114 4.18 -10.46 -18.45
N PRO A 115 3.53 -9.51 -19.14
CA PRO A 115 2.08 -9.35 -19.12
C PRO A 115 1.38 -10.66 -19.51
N ALA A 116 0.46 -11.14 -18.68
CA ALA A 116 -0.33 -12.35 -18.93
C ALA A 116 -1.83 -12.04 -19.11
N GLY A 117 -2.26 -10.82 -18.78
CA GLY A 117 -3.61 -10.32 -19.00
C GLY A 117 -3.85 -8.98 -18.29
N PRO A 118 -5.07 -8.42 -18.35
CA PRO A 118 -5.37 -7.10 -17.77
C PRO A 118 -5.12 -6.99 -16.25
N ARG A 119 -5.19 -8.13 -15.53
CA ARG A 119 -4.98 -8.22 -14.07
C ARG A 119 -4.00 -9.33 -13.68
N ARG A 120 -3.12 -9.73 -14.61
CA ARG A 120 -2.17 -10.83 -14.39
C ARG A 120 -0.84 -10.52 -15.04
N THR A 121 0.23 -10.76 -14.31
CA THR A 121 1.61 -10.59 -14.79
C THR A 121 2.48 -11.70 -14.22
N ALA A 122 3.24 -12.38 -15.07
CA ALA A 122 4.31 -13.26 -14.61
C ALA A 122 5.52 -12.43 -14.21
N VAL A 123 6.08 -12.72 -13.04
CA VAL A 123 7.17 -11.99 -12.41
C VAL A 123 8.33 -12.94 -12.18
N GLU A 124 9.53 -12.51 -12.57
CA GLU A 124 10.78 -13.15 -12.21
C GLU A 124 11.69 -12.15 -11.50
N VAL A 125 12.17 -12.52 -10.31
CA VAL A 125 13.10 -11.71 -9.51
C VAL A 125 14.42 -12.45 -9.38
N ARG A 126 15.52 -11.76 -9.69
CA ARG A 126 16.89 -12.28 -9.61
C ARG A 126 17.71 -11.44 -8.64
N TYR A 127 18.27 -12.08 -7.62
CA TYR A 127 19.17 -11.45 -6.67
C TYR A 127 20.62 -11.72 -7.05
N TYR A 128 21.37 -10.67 -7.37
CA TYR A 128 22.80 -10.71 -7.60
C TYR A 128 23.52 -10.05 -6.42
N LEU A 129 24.34 -10.82 -5.72
CA LEU A 129 25.03 -10.38 -4.51
C LEU A 129 26.52 -10.12 -4.81
N PRO A 130 27.19 -9.22 -4.07
CA PRO A 130 28.65 -9.04 -4.13
C PRO A 130 29.40 -10.21 -3.46
N GLU A 131 29.09 -11.43 -3.88
CA GLU A 131 29.63 -12.70 -3.41
C GLU A 131 29.74 -13.65 -4.60
N ARG A 132 30.81 -14.45 -4.67
CA ARG A 132 31.06 -15.39 -5.78
C ARG A 132 31.23 -16.83 -5.32
N HIS A 133 31.45 -17.07 -4.03
CA HIS A 133 31.60 -18.40 -3.49
C HIS A 133 30.26 -19.14 -3.48
N PRO A 134 30.12 -20.25 -4.23
CA PRO A 134 28.83 -20.94 -4.40
C PRO A 134 28.18 -21.36 -3.07
N GLN A 135 28.98 -21.81 -2.10
CA GLN A 135 28.49 -22.22 -0.78
C GLN A 135 27.91 -21.04 0.01
N ARG A 136 28.55 -19.86 -0.05
CA ARG A 136 28.04 -18.64 0.62
C ARG A 136 26.79 -18.12 -0.06
N LEU A 137 26.75 -18.13 -1.40
CA LEU A 137 25.55 -17.79 -2.17
C LEU A 137 24.38 -18.70 -1.80
N ALA A 138 24.60 -20.01 -1.73
CA ALA A 138 23.58 -20.98 -1.34
C ALA A 138 23.07 -20.75 0.10
N ALA A 139 23.96 -20.44 1.04
CA ALA A 139 23.58 -20.12 2.41
C ALA A 139 22.71 -18.85 2.51
N LEU A 140 23.03 -17.83 1.71
CA LEU A 140 22.26 -16.57 1.65
C LEU A 140 20.93 -16.73 0.90
N ALA A 141 20.87 -17.63 -0.09
CA ALA A 141 19.73 -17.79 -0.97
C ALA A 141 18.41 -18.06 -0.23
N HIS A 142 18.45 -18.83 0.86
CA HIS A 142 17.25 -19.11 1.66
C HIS A 142 16.64 -17.82 2.23
N LYS A 143 17.47 -16.98 2.86
CA LYS A 143 17.04 -15.69 3.44
C LYS A 143 16.48 -14.75 2.38
N TYR A 144 17.18 -14.56 1.26
CA TYR A 144 16.74 -13.67 0.20
C TYR A 144 15.47 -14.17 -0.51
N ARG A 145 15.30 -15.49 -0.67
CA ARG A 145 14.08 -16.06 -1.24
C ARG A 145 12.87 -15.83 -0.33
N ALA A 146 13.02 -16.04 0.97
CA ALA A 146 11.97 -15.75 1.95
C ALA A 146 11.61 -14.26 1.96
N SER A 147 12.64 -13.39 1.92
CA SER A 147 12.43 -11.94 1.82
C SER A 147 11.67 -11.55 0.56
N CYS A 148 12.06 -12.09 -0.60
CA CYS A 148 11.42 -11.82 -1.88
C CYS A 148 9.94 -12.24 -1.86
N ALA A 149 9.64 -13.46 -1.37
CA ALA A 149 8.28 -13.96 -1.32
C ALA A 149 7.38 -13.04 -0.48
N ARG A 150 7.86 -12.65 0.72
CA ARG A 150 7.11 -11.78 1.63
C ARG A 150 6.84 -10.39 1.06
N LEU A 151 7.87 -9.73 0.51
CA LEU A 151 7.73 -8.40 -0.10
C LEU A 151 6.66 -8.45 -1.20
N TRP A 152 6.72 -9.46 -2.07
CA TRP A 152 5.74 -9.64 -3.15
C TRP A 152 4.34 -10.05 -2.66
N ASP A 153 4.21 -10.78 -1.56
CA ASP A 153 2.90 -11.07 -0.94
C ASP A 153 2.23 -9.78 -0.45
N GLU A 154 2.98 -8.94 0.25
CA GLU A 154 2.51 -7.65 0.78
C GLU A 154 2.16 -6.67 -0.35
N ASP A 155 3.02 -6.56 -1.37
CA ASP A 155 2.78 -5.73 -2.56
C ASP A 155 1.59 -6.21 -3.38
N GLU A 156 1.48 -7.51 -3.63
CA GLU A 156 0.35 -8.07 -4.40
C GLU A 156 -0.97 -7.81 -3.69
N ALA A 157 -1.03 -7.99 -2.37
CA ALA A 157 -2.22 -7.69 -1.58
C ALA A 157 -2.61 -6.20 -1.69
N MET A 158 -1.62 -5.29 -1.59
CA MET A 158 -1.84 -3.86 -1.77
C MET A 158 -2.39 -3.55 -3.19
N MET A 159 -1.74 -4.07 -4.23
CA MET A 159 -2.15 -3.86 -5.63
C MET A 159 -3.56 -4.38 -5.92
N MET A 160 -3.90 -5.57 -5.42
CA MET A 160 -5.23 -6.16 -5.59
C MET A 160 -6.32 -5.32 -4.93
N ARG A 161 -6.07 -4.86 -3.70
CA ARG A 161 -7.01 -3.99 -2.98
C ARG A 161 -7.23 -2.68 -3.74
N ARG A 162 -6.16 -2.07 -4.26
CA ARG A 162 -6.28 -0.83 -5.07
C ARG A 162 -7.12 -1.04 -6.32
N GLU A 163 -6.95 -2.18 -6.98
CA GLU A 163 -7.73 -2.53 -8.16
C GLU A 163 -9.22 -2.71 -7.83
N GLU A 164 -9.52 -3.36 -6.70
CA GLU A 164 -10.89 -3.51 -6.19
C GLU A 164 -11.52 -2.15 -5.87
N MET A 165 -10.83 -1.28 -5.13
CA MET A 165 -11.35 0.04 -4.74
C MET A 165 -11.53 0.98 -5.94
N THR A 166 -10.63 0.91 -6.92
CA THR A 166 -10.77 1.68 -8.17
C THR A 166 -11.99 1.20 -8.96
N ALA A 167 -12.17 -0.11 -9.10
CA ALA A 167 -13.32 -0.67 -9.79
C ALA A 167 -14.65 -0.38 -9.07
N ARG A 168 -14.65 -0.39 -7.74
CA ARG A 168 -15.80 0.01 -6.90
C ARG A 168 -16.17 1.47 -7.17
N ALA A 169 -15.22 2.39 -7.12
CA ALA A 169 -15.46 3.81 -7.36
C ALA A 169 -16.05 4.05 -8.77
N ALA A 170 -15.58 3.32 -9.78
CA ALA A 170 -16.08 3.42 -11.15
C ALA A 170 -17.53 2.93 -11.33
N ARG A 171 -18.03 2.04 -10.44
CA ARG A 171 -19.39 1.49 -10.45
C ARG A 171 -20.36 2.24 -9.56
N ARG A 172 -19.88 3.20 -8.77
CA ARG A 172 -20.69 3.91 -7.77
C ARG A 172 -21.69 4.84 -8.45
N SER A 173 -22.97 4.65 -8.13
CA SER A 173 -24.03 5.59 -8.48
C SER A 173 -24.17 6.69 -7.41
N PRO A 174 -24.67 7.89 -7.76
CA PRO A 174 -25.01 8.90 -6.78
C PRO A 174 -25.97 8.33 -5.73
N GLY A 175 -25.64 8.53 -4.47
CA GLY A 175 -26.47 8.14 -3.36
C GLY A 175 -27.74 8.98 -3.23
N SER A 176 -28.79 8.40 -2.65
CA SER A 176 -30.03 9.12 -2.37
C SER A 176 -29.95 9.95 -1.09
N GLY A 177 -28.92 9.75 -0.26
CA GLY A 177 -28.83 10.32 1.08
C GLY A 177 -29.94 9.79 2.01
N ALA A 178 -30.61 8.71 1.63
CA ALA A 178 -31.67 8.12 2.43
C ALA A 178 -31.08 7.49 3.70
N ALA A 179 -31.79 7.68 4.81
CA ALA A 179 -31.42 7.09 6.07
C ALA A 179 -31.46 5.56 6.00
N VAL A 180 -30.46 4.87 6.58
CA VAL A 180 -30.37 3.40 6.58
C VAL A 180 -30.62 2.90 8.00
N SER A 181 -31.64 2.06 8.19
CA SER A 181 -31.93 1.46 9.49
C SER A 181 -30.80 0.52 9.92
N LEU A 182 -30.35 0.67 11.16
CA LEU A 182 -29.38 -0.22 11.80
C LEU A 182 -30.03 -1.13 12.85
N GLY A 183 -31.33 -0.95 13.12
CA GLY A 183 -32.11 -1.69 14.12
C GLY A 183 -31.88 -1.22 15.56
N PRO A 184 -32.36 -2.00 16.56
CA PRO A 184 -32.26 -1.63 17.97
C PRO A 184 -30.81 -1.44 18.43
N LEU A 185 -30.56 -0.42 19.25
CA LEU A 185 -29.22 -0.07 19.72
C LEU A 185 -28.49 -1.24 20.40
N ALA A 186 -29.19 -2.04 21.18
CA ALA A 186 -28.61 -3.20 21.87
C ALA A 186 -28.09 -4.25 20.88
N GLU A 187 -28.85 -4.54 19.82
CA GLU A 187 -28.47 -5.48 18.76
C GLU A 187 -27.36 -4.92 17.87
N LEU A 188 -27.37 -3.60 17.61
CA LEU A 188 -26.26 -2.94 16.93
C LEU A 188 -24.97 -3.11 17.73
N ARG A 189 -24.97 -2.84 19.03
CA ARG A 189 -23.81 -3.01 19.91
C ARG A 189 -23.26 -4.43 19.90
N GLY A 190 -24.13 -5.45 19.90
CA GLY A 190 -23.74 -6.85 19.81
C GLY A 190 -23.03 -7.23 18.49
N ARG A 191 -23.11 -6.39 17.45
CA ARG A 191 -22.47 -6.59 16.14
C ARG A 191 -21.25 -5.70 15.91
N LEU A 192 -20.86 -4.85 16.87
CA LEU A 192 -19.73 -3.96 16.70
C LEU A 192 -18.39 -4.70 16.85
N PRO A 193 -17.33 -4.27 16.12
CA PRO A 193 -17.35 -3.25 15.07
C PRO A 193 -18.05 -3.74 13.79
N LEU A 194 -18.83 -2.87 13.14
CA LEU A 194 -19.69 -3.25 12.00
C LEU A 194 -19.29 -2.49 10.73
N LEU A 195 -19.09 -3.21 9.61
CA LEU A 195 -18.97 -2.62 8.29
C LEU A 195 -20.35 -2.38 7.69
N VAL A 196 -20.55 -1.19 7.14
CA VAL A 196 -21.81 -0.75 6.53
C VAL A 196 -21.54 -0.04 5.22
N GLU A 197 -22.50 -0.07 4.30
CA GLU A 197 -22.48 0.77 3.11
C GLU A 197 -23.47 1.92 3.26
N PHE A 198 -23.06 3.12 2.86
CA PHE A 198 -23.91 4.29 2.78
C PHE A 198 -23.61 5.03 1.48
N ASP A 199 -24.62 5.24 0.63
CA ASP A 199 -24.45 5.88 -0.68
C ASP A 199 -23.33 5.26 -1.55
N GLY A 200 -23.20 3.92 -1.47
CA GLY A 200 -22.19 3.15 -2.21
C GLY A 200 -20.77 3.25 -1.65
N GLU A 201 -20.56 3.94 -0.53
CA GLU A 201 -19.27 4.06 0.16
C GLU A 201 -19.23 3.19 1.43
N PRO A 202 -18.08 2.54 1.72
CA PRO A 202 -17.94 1.69 2.89
C PRO A 202 -17.52 2.52 4.11
N PHE A 203 -18.20 2.28 5.22
CA PHE A 203 -17.91 2.86 6.52
C PHE A 203 -17.83 1.77 7.58
N ARG A 204 -17.13 2.06 8.68
CA ARG A 204 -17.08 1.20 9.84
C ARG A 204 -17.67 1.92 11.04
N ILE A 205 -18.63 1.28 11.70
CA ILE A 205 -19.22 1.73 12.95
C ILE A 205 -18.46 1.08 14.10
N VAL A 206 -18.08 1.89 15.08
CA VAL A 206 -17.46 1.46 16.34
C VAL A 206 -18.14 2.14 17.53
N GLU A 207 -17.94 1.58 18.71
CA GLU A 207 -18.25 2.25 19.97
C GLU A 207 -16.96 2.85 20.56
N CYS A 208 -17.00 4.14 20.86
CA CYS A 208 -15.89 4.87 21.48
C CYS A 208 -15.86 4.62 22.99
N ALA A 209 -14.75 4.94 23.64
CA ALA A 209 -14.58 4.76 25.09
C ALA A 209 -15.60 5.54 25.94
N ASP A 210 -16.19 6.61 25.39
CA ASP A 210 -17.28 7.39 26.00
C ASP A 210 -18.68 6.79 25.77
N GLY A 211 -18.76 5.58 25.20
CA GLY A 211 -20.01 4.87 24.89
C GLY A 211 -20.76 5.40 23.66
N LYS A 212 -20.20 6.37 22.93
CA LYS A 212 -20.82 6.92 21.72
C LYS A 212 -20.49 6.07 20.50
N LEU A 213 -21.49 5.85 19.65
CA LEU A 213 -21.29 5.23 18.35
C LEU A 213 -20.73 6.23 17.35
N LEU A 214 -19.76 5.78 16.56
CA LEU A 214 -19.10 6.58 15.54
C LEU A 214 -18.92 5.75 14.27
N ALA A 215 -19.26 6.34 13.12
CA ALA A 215 -18.88 5.81 11.83
C ALA A 215 -17.63 6.55 11.32
N HIS A 216 -16.71 5.83 10.68
CA HIS A 216 -15.56 6.42 9.99
C HIS A 216 -15.37 5.75 8.62
N ALA A 217 -14.74 6.46 7.68
CA ALA A 217 -14.40 5.92 6.38
C ALA A 217 -13.37 4.78 6.50
N THR A 218 -13.48 3.77 5.63
CA THR A 218 -12.59 2.59 5.65
C THR A 218 -11.51 2.63 4.57
N ILE A 219 -11.47 3.69 3.76
CA ILE A 219 -10.54 3.82 2.64
C ILE A 219 -9.64 5.02 2.87
N CYS A 220 -8.33 4.79 2.93
CA CYS A 220 -7.34 5.85 2.99
C CYS A 220 -7.32 6.64 1.67
N PRO A 221 -7.50 7.97 1.69
CA PRO A 221 -7.52 8.81 0.49
C PRO A 221 -6.14 8.93 -0.19
N HIS A 222 -5.06 8.45 0.45
CA HIS A 222 -3.73 8.48 -0.12
C HIS A 222 -3.64 7.57 -1.35
N TRP A 223 -3.77 6.26 -1.10
CA TRP A 223 -3.59 5.20 -2.11
C TRP A 223 -4.66 4.11 -2.06
N LEU A 224 -5.80 4.35 -1.39
CA LEU A 224 -6.92 3.41 -1.20
C LEU A 224 -6.62 2.28 -0.19
N GLY A 225 -5.73 2.55 0.76
CA GLY A 225 -5.36 1.61 1.83
C GLY A 225 -6.50 1.28 2.80
N PRO A 226 -6.51 0.07 3.37
CA PRO A 226 -7.59 -0.39 4.25
C PRO A 226 -7.49 0.25 5.64
N LEU A 227 -8.59 0.82 6.10
CA LEU A 227 -8.80 1.37 7.45
C LEU A 227 -9.94 0.65 8.19
N ASP A 228 -10.52 -0.40 7.59
CA ASP A 228 -11.56 -1.25 8.17
C ASP A 228 -11.02 -2.23 9.23
N GLU A 229 -9.78 -2.68 9.09
CA GLU A 229 -9.16 -3.63 10.03
C GLU A 229 -8.27 -2.96 11.08
N VAL A 230 -8.01 -1.66 10.95
CA VAL A 230 -7.10 -0.97 11.88
C VAL A 230 -7.77 -0.79 13.24
N VAL A 231 -7.00 -0.96 14.30
CA VAL A 231 -7.41 -0.62 15.67
C VAL A 231 -7.00 0.83 15.93
N PRO A 232 -7.94 1.76 16.13
CA PRO A 232 -7.59 3.14 16.42
C PRO A 232 -6.82 3.26 17.73
N GLN A 233 -5.78 4.09 17.75
CA GLN A 233 -5.05 4.43 18.96
C GLN A 233 -5.39 5.88 19.34
N ASN A 234 -6.01 6.09 20.51
CA ASN A 234 -6.46 7.41 20.96
C ASN A 234 -7.33 8.15 19.92
N GLY A 235 -8.21 7.41 19.23
CA GLY A 235 -9.06 7.97 18.17
C GLY A 235 -8.36 8.19 16.83
N ILE A 236 -7.10 7.78 16.68
CA ILE A 236 -6.32 7.94 15.45
C ILE A 236 -6.24 6.63 14.68
N LEU A 237 -6.68 6.66 13.42
CA LEU A 237 -6.50 5.59 12.45
C LEU A 237 -5.12 5.75 11.81
N ARG A 238 -4.35 4.67 11.71
CA ARG A 238 -3.06 4.65 10.99
C ARG A 238 -3.16 3.70 9.80
N CYS A 239 -3.01 4.23 8.59
CA CYS A 239 -2.99 3.45 7.36
C CYS A 239 -1.83 2.44 7.38
N PRO A 240 -2.07 1.15 7.09
CA PRO A 240 -1.03 0.12 7.14
C PRO A 240 -0.04 0.17 5.97
N TRP A 241 -0.31 0.96 4.93
CA TRP A 241 0.57 1.02 3.74
C TRP A 241 1.64 2.10 3.83
N HIS A 242 1.26 3.32 4.23
CA HIS A 242 2.17 4.49 4.26
C HIS A 242 2.14 5.22 5.61
N GLY A 243 1.40 4.69 6.59
CA GLY A 243 1.34 5.24 7.94
C GLY A 243 0.54 6.54 8.08
N TYR A 244 -0.22 6.98 7.07
CA TYR A 244 -1.07 8.18 7.16
C TYR A 244 -2.01 8.09 8.35
N ARG A 245 -2.10 9.19 9.11
CA ARG A 245 -2.89 9.24 10.34
C ARG A 245 -4.11 10.13 10.17
N PHE A 246 -5.25 9.67 10.67
CA PHE A 246 -6.51 10.40 10.59
C PHE A 246 -7.25 10.34 11.93
N ASP A 247 -7.78 11.47 12.36
CA ASP A 247 -8.75 11.49 13.45
C ASP A 247 -10.05 10.83 12.97
N MET A 248 -10.48 9.78 13.66
CA MET A 248 -11.64 8.99 13.24
C MET A 248 -12.98 9.72 13.42
N ARG A 249 -13.04 10.76 14.25
CA ARG A 249 -14.25 11.56 14.52
C ARG A 249 -14.42 12.66 13.48
N THR A 250 -13.35 13.34 13.09
CA THR A 250 -13.40 14.49 12.17
C THR A 250 -13.04 14.13 10.72
N GLY A 251 -12.31 13.03 10.55
CA GLY A 251 -11.71 12.59 9.29
C GLY A 251 -10.46 13.40 8.88
N GLU A 252 -10.00 14.33 9.71
CA GLU A 252 -8.86 15.20 9.41
C GLU A 252 -7.53 14.48 9.57
N SER A 253 -6.50 14.93 8.84
CA SER A 253 -5.13 14.44 9.01
C SER A 253 -4.63 14.73 10.42
N ALA A 254 -4.05 13.72 11.05
CA ALA A 254 -3.42 13.79 12.37
C ALA A 254 -1.88 13.70 12.31
N ASP A 255 -1.31 13.91 11.12
CA ASP A 255 0.13 13.87 10.86
C ASP A 255 0.63 15.00 9.95
N GLY A 256 -0.23 15.98 9.63
CA GLY A 256 0.14 17.15 8.84
C GLY A 256 0.32 16.90 7.35
N ARG A 257 0.02 15.70 6.83
CA ARG A 257 0.20 15.37 5.40
C ARG A 257 -0.98 15.77 4.50
N GLY A 258 -1.96 16.51 5.02
CA GLY A 258 -2.96 17.24 4.23
C GLY A 258 -4.07 16.41 3.58
N TYR A 259 -4.12 15.09 3.82
CA TYR A 259 -5.22 14.25 3.39
C TYR A 259 -6.42 14.29 4.35
N ARG A 260 -7.62 14.06 3.83
CA ARG A 260 -8.85 13.99 4.62
C ARG A 260 -9.69 12.77 4.22
N LEU A 261 -10.19 12.04 5.20
CA LEU A 261 -11.13 10.95 4.98
C LEU A 261 -12.43 11.44 4.36
N ALA A 262 -13.11 10.54 3.63
CA ALA A 262 -14.46 10.79 3.18
C ALA A 262 -15.36 11.13 4.39
N PRO A 263 -16.26 12.12 4.28
CA PRO A 263 -17.17 12.44 5.37
C PRO A 263 -18.03 11.23 5.70
N ALA A 264 -17.96 10.77 6.94
CA ALA A 264 -18.74 9.63 7.40
C ALA A 264 -20.19 10.06 7.71
N PRO A 265 -21.19 9.20 7.43
CA PRO A 265 -22.54 9.40 7.95
C PRO A 265 -22.54 9.35 9.49
N ARG A 266 -23.60 9.85 10.11
CA ARG A 266 -23.75 9.84 11.56
C ARG A 266 -24.66 8.69 11.99
N VAL A 267 -24.31 8.01 13.08
CA VAL A 267 -25.23 7.09 13.76
C VAL A 267 -26.14 7.91 14.67
N ALA A 268 -27.41 8.01 14.31
CA ALA A 268 -28.46 8.62 15.12
C ALA A 268 -29.19 7.53 15.90
N VAL A 269 -29.51 7.79 17.16
CA VAL A 269 -30.32 6.90 18.00
C VAL A 269 -31.55 7.67 18.45
N ASP A 270 -32.73 7.11 18.23
CA ASP A 270 -33.97 7.64 18.77
C ASP A 270 -34.01 7.39 20.29
N PRO A 271 -34.11 8.43 21.14
CA PRO A 271 -34.08 8.27 22.60
C PRO A 271 -35.33 7.60 23.17
N ILE A 272 -36.44 7.55 22.43
CA ILE A 272 -37.70 6.94 22.86
C ILE A 272 -37.73 5.47 22.47
N THR A 273 -37.46 5.17 21.19
CA THR A 273 -37.57 3.80 20.65
C THR A 273 -36.29 2.99 20.82
N GLY A 274 -35.14 3.65 20.96
CA GLY A 274 -33.83 2.99 20.98
C GLY A 274 -33.36 2.52 19.60
N GLU A 275 -34.05 2.91 18.52
CA GLU A 275 -33.71 2.55 17.15
C GLU A 275 -32.51 3.35 16.65
N ALA A 276 -31.52 2.66 16.09
CA ALA A 276 -30.33 3.26 15.50
C ALA A 276 -30.47 3.38 13.97
N THR A 277 -30.04 4.52 13.42
CA THR A 277 -30.12 4.83 11.99
C THR A 277 -28.84 5.50 11.53
N LEU A 278 -28.37 5.13 10.34
CA LEU A 278 -27.29 5.82 9.65
C LEU A 278 -27.88 6.96 8.81
N VAL A 279 -27.47 8.20 9.08
CA VAL A 279 -27.99 9.40 8.39
C VAL A 279 -26.87 10.20 7.75
N PRO A 280 -27.12 10.97 6.69
CA PRO A 280 -26.11 11.87 6.12
C PRO A 280 -25.53 12.79 7.19
N CYS A 281 -24.21 12.99 7.15
CA CYS A 281 -23.63 14.08 7.91
C CYS A 281 -24.00 15.39 7.21
N GLY A 282 -24.92 16.17 7.78
CA GLY A 282 -25.20 17.51 7.29
C GLY A 282 -23.91 18.32 7.26
N ARG A 283 -23.46 18.75 6.08
CA ARG A 283 -22.41 19.77 5.95
C ARG A 283 -23.06 21.12 5.67
N PRO A 284 -22.51 22.24 6.19
CA PRO A 284 -22.71 23.52 5.54
C PRO A 284 -22.17 23.38 4.11
N ILE A 285 -22.96 23.82 3.13
CA ILE A 285 -22.52 23.91 1.73
C ILE A 285 -21.33 24.88 1.68
N LEU A 286 -20.14 24.35 1.47
CA LEU A 286 -19.01 25.12 0.97
C LEU A 286 -18.59 24.48 -0.36
N GLY A 287 -18.64 25.33 -1.40
CA GLY A 287 -18.72 24.95 -2.80
C GLY A 287 -17.59 24.07 -3.33
N ASN A 288 -17.90 23.40 -4.45
CA ASN A 288 -17.02 22.70 -5.38
C ASN A 288 -15.62 22.37 -4.82
N SER A 289 -15.53 21.29 -4.05
CA SER A 289 -14.24 20.63 -3.81
C SER A 289 -13.82 19.92 -5.08
N THR A 290 -12.98 20.61 -5.86
CA THR A 290 -11.99 19.95 -6.69
C THR A 290 -11.21 18.96 -5.83
N VAL A 291 -10.87 17.81 -6.41
CA VAL A 291 -9.99 16.80 -5.82
C VAL A 291 -8.76 17.51 -5.22
N ASN A 292 -8.68 17.55 -3.90
CA ASN A 292 -7.52 18.09 -3.18
C ASN A 292 -6.32 17.17 -3.46
N ARG A 293 -5.49 17.56 -4.44
CA ARG A 293 -4.08 17.16 -4.48
C ARG A 293 -3.34 17.96 -3.42
N PRO A 294 -2.64 17.33 -2.46
CA PRO A 294 -1.72 18.07 -1.61
C PRO A 294 -0.59 18.67 -2.46
N SER A 295 -0.16 19.87 -2.08
CA SER A 295 0.94 20.63 -2.69
C SER A 295 2.33 20.23 -2.18
N SER A 296 2.48 19.04 -1.57
CA SER A 296 3.80 18.52 -1.21
C SER A 296 3.81 16.99 -1.29
N GLY A 297 4.87 16.46 -1.89
CA GLY A 297 4.94 15.08 -2.39
C GLY A 297 4.80 15.10 -3.91
N ARG A 298 5.93 15.24 -4.62
CA ARG A 298 6.00 15.07 -6.08
C ARG A 298 5.55 13.65 -6.42
N LYS A 299 4.23 13.44 -6.54
CA LYS A 299 3.70 12.29 -7.25
C LYS A 299 4.08 12.51 -8.70
N ALA A 300 5.10 11.79 -9.16
CA ALA A 300 5.32 11.54 -10.57
C ALA A 300 4.05 10.85 -11.08
N GLN A 301 3.07 11.63 -11.53
CA GLN A 301 2.16 11.16 -12.56
C GLN A 301 2.98 11.12 -13.85
N ILE A 302 3.63 9.98 -14.09
CA ILE A 302 4.37 9.68 -15.31
C ILE A 302 4.19 8.20 -15.62
#